data_AF-A0A931F177-F1
#
_entry.id   AF-A0A931F177-F1
#
_cell.length_a   1.000
_cell.length_b   1.000
_cell.length_c   1.000
_cell.angle_alpha   90.00
_cell.angle_beta   90.00
_cell.angle_gamma   90.00
#
_symmetry.space_group_name_H-M   'P 1'
#
loop_
_entity.id
_entity.type
_entity.pdbx_description
1 polymer ?
#
loop_
_entity_poly.entity_id
_entity_poly.type
_entity_poly.pdbx_seq_one_letter_code
_entity_poly.pdbx_strand_id
1 'polypeptide(L)'
;MTIYETTPRPLTEGERTAISATAAVTGALGLLGFVNSFERVATAAEPSFGWFAWTVPLGIDLGIAVFSALDIVLARLGMRLSWLRFIPWALTAATVYLNVAAYLNVAGRTDWFAVVAHALLPLLWVIAIEVGAHVVRKHADLTRPDRMDGIRRSRWLLAPLATVSLWRRMVLWEVRSYPDALGQERERILAKTELQDRYGRLWRWKATRRERALYRLGELTPKHTETPLAVAVPETQRAALPPAPPKRPTRKPKRAQTPPPNVGDLLPIGRHVAADLLAQGDPLTRDRLRDAIRSRGRSISTDRAGALLARLKAEGPAAVPEGEAA
;
A
#
# COMPACT_ATOMS: atom_id res chain seq x y z
N MET A 1 21.95 -9.31 -2.34
CA MET A 1 21.87 -7.91 -1.87
C MET A 1 20.40 -7.58 -1.71
N THR A 2 19.92 -7.62 -0.48
CA THR A 2 18.50 -7.47 -0.13
C THR A 2 18.08 -6.03 -0.46
N ILE A 3 17.23 -5.86 -1.48
CA ILE A 3 16.59 -4.58 -1.74
C ILE A 3 15.62 -4.37 -0.58
N TYR A 4 15.91 -3.40 0.29
CA TYR A 4 14.95 -2.97 1.30
C TYR A 4 13.73 -2.43 0.56
N GLU A 5 12.66 -3.23 0.48
CA GLU A 5 11.33 -2.68 0.30
C GLU A 5 11.10 -1.75 1.48
N THR A 6 11.28 -0.44 1.26
CA THR A 6 10.81 0.56 2.21
C THR A 6 9.30 0.65 2.06
N THR A 7 8.61 -0.40 2.50
CA THR A 7 7.17 -0.31 2.75
C THR A 7 6.99 0.80 3.78
N PRO A 8 6.15 1.81 3.53
CA PRO A 8 5.95 2.89 4.48
C PRO A 8 5.59 2.31 5.84
N ARG A 9 6.31 2.75 6.89
CA ARG A 9 6.12 2.25 8.26
C ARG A 9 4.64 2.42 8.63
N PRO A 10 3.96 1.36 9.09
CA PRO A 10 2.59 1.50 9.56
C PRO A 10 2.56 2.47 10.75
N LEU A 11 1.55 3.34 10.79
CA LEU A 11 1.35 4.24 11.91
C LEU A 11 1.17 3.43 13.19
N THR A 12 1.91 3.82 14.23
CA THR A 12 1.76 3.28 15.59
C THR A 12 0.40 3.67 16.15
N GLU A 13 -0.08 2.94 17.16
CA GLU A 13 -1.34 3.28 17.83
C GLU A 13 -1.29 4.70 18.42
N GLY A 14 -0.17 5.09 19.03
CA GLY A 14 0.04 6.44 19.54
C GLY A 14 -0.08 7.52 18.46
N GLU A 15 0.50 7.29 17.28
CA GLU A 15 0.40 8.23 16.15
C GLU A 15 -1.03 8.32 15.61
N ARG A 16 -1.75 7.20 15.51
CA ARG A 16 -3.16 7.20 15.08
C ARG A 16 -4.03 7.96 16.07
N THR A 17 -3.85 7.70 17.36
CA THR A 17 -4.56 8.42 18.42
C THR A 17 -4.25 9.90 18.37
N ALA A 18 -2.98 10.29 18.26
CA ALA A 18 -2.57 11.69 18.13
C ALA A 18 -3.18 12.37 16.90
N ILE A 19 -3.19 11.71 15.73
CA ILE A 19 -3.84 12.22 14.51
C ILE A 19 -5.34 12.41 14.74
N SER A 20 -6.03 11.40 15.31
CA SER A 20 -7.47 11.48 15.56
C SER A 20 -7.84 12.57 16.56
N ALA A 21 -7.08 12.70 17.66
CA ALA A 21 -7.28 13.73 18.67
C ALA A 21 -7.00 15.12 18.09
N THR A 22 -5.92 15.28 17.33
CA THR A 22 -5.58 16.56 16.68
C THR A 22 -6.66 16.94 15.67
N ALA A 23 -7.16 15.99 14.87
CA ALA A 23 -8.25 16.21 13.93
C ALA A 23 -9.55 16.62 14.65
N ALA A 24 -9.89 15.97 15.76
CA ALA A 24 -11.07 16.29 16.55
C ALA A 24 -10.98 17.70 17.19
N VAL A 25 -9.85 18.03 17.82
CA VAL A 25 -9.62 19.35 18.44
C VAL A 25 -9.63 20.45 17.38
N THR A 26 -8.92 20.23 16.26
CA THR A 26 -8.94 21.17 15.13
C THR A 26 -10.35 21.35 14.57
N GLY A 27 -11.10 20.26 14.44
CA GLY A 27 -12.50 20.27 14.01
C GLY A 27 -13.40 21.08 14.95
N ALA A 28 -13.27 20.88 16.26
CA ALA A 28 -14.04 21.60 17.27
C ALA A 28 -13.70 23.11 17.30
N LEU A 29 -12.41 23.46 17.29
CA LEU A 29 -11.96 24.86 17.23
C LEU A 29 -12.47 25.54 15.95
N GLY A 30 -12.41 24.82 14.84
CA GLY A 30 -12.94 25.25 13.56
C GLY A 30 -14.43 25.54 13.60
N LEU A 31 -15.22 24.62 14.16
CA LEU A 31 -16.68 24.77 14.30
C LEU A 31 -17.05 25.98 15.19
N LEU A 32 -16.31 26.21 16.27
CA LEU A 32 -16.52 27.37 17.14
C LEU A 32 -16.20 28.69 16.42
N GLY A 33 -15.07 28.76 15.73
CA GLY A 33 -14.70 29.93 14.93
C GLY A 33 -15.68 30.18 13.78
N PHE A 34 -16.19 29.10 13.18
CA PHE A 34 -17.20 29.12 12.12
C PHE A 34 -18.50 29.76 12.58
N VAL A 35 -19.07 29.29 13.71
CA VAL A 35 -20.32 29.84 14.25
C VAL A 35 -20.19 31.35 14.52
N ASN A 36 -19.08 31.77 15.13
CA ASN A 36 -18.85 33.18 15.43
C ASN A 36 -18.64 34.05 14.18
N SER A 37 -18.00 33.52 13.13
CA SER A 37 -17.83 34.23 11.85
C SER A 37 -19.13 34.28 11.04
N PHE A 38 -19.95 33.22 11.10
CA PHE A 38 -21.17 33.06 10.32
C PHE A 38 -22.19 34.16 10.60
N GLU A 39 -22.50 34.41 11.88
CA GLU A 39 -23.45 35.46 12.27
C GLU A 39 -23.00 36.83 11.76
N ARG A 40 -21.69 37.13 11.83
CA ARG A 40 -21.15 38.42 11.41
C ARG A 40 -21.24 38.63 9.90
N VAL A 41 -20.86 37.64 9.11
CA VAL A 41 -20.96 37.74 7.64
C VAL A 41 -22.42 37.80 7.21
N ALA A 42 -23.31 37.06 7.87
CA ALA A 42 -24.74 37.15 7.63
C ALA A 42 -25.25 38.57 7.91
N THR A 43 -24.94 39.17 9.06
CA THR A 43 -25.35 40.55 9.37
C THR A 43 -24.75 41.57 8.38
N ALA A 44 -23.48 41.39 7.99
CA ALA A 44 -22.85 42.27 6.99
C ALA A 44 -23.49 42.17 5.60
N ALA A 45 -24.13 41.04 5.27
CA ALA A 45 -24.83 40.83 4.02
C ALA A 45 -26.30 41.31 4.04
N GLU A 46 -26.88 41.61 5.21
CA GLU A 46 -28.28 42.08 5.36
C GLU A 46 -28.62 43.26 4.44
N PRO A 47 -27.77 44.30 4.27
CA PRO A 47 -28.10 45.44 3.41
C PRO A 47 -28.29 45.07 1.94
N SER A 48 -27.65 44.00 1.46
CA SER A 48 -27.71 43.58 0.05
C SER A 48 -28.63 42.38 -0.18
N PHE A 49 -28.81 41.50 0.82
CA PHE A 49 -29.52 40.23 0.68
C PHE A 49 -30.77 40.09 1.58
N GLY A 50 -30.99 41.03 2.50
CA GLY A 50 -32.14 41.04 3.41
C GLY A 50 -32.31 39.72 4.16
N TRP A 51 -33.50 39.12 4.08
CA TRP A 51 -33.81 37.82 4.70
C TRP A 51 -32.87 36.68 4.28
N PHE A 52 -32.25 36.76 3.10
CA PHE A 52 -31.35 35.72 2.58
C PHE A 52 -29.89 35.94 2.97
N ALA A 53 -29.57 36.88 3.85
CA ALA A 53 -28.18 37.19 4.19
C ALA A 53 -27.38 36.01 4.76
N TRP A 54 -28.04 35.09 5.47
CA TRP A 54 -27.44 33.83 5.96
C TRP A 54 -27.00 32.89 4.83
N THR A 55 -27.53 33.03 3.61
CA THR A 55 -27.16 32.20 2.46
C THR A 55 -25.79 32.56 1.91
N VAL A 56 -25.29 33.78 2.15
CA VAL A 56 -23.97 34.23 1.68
C VAL A 56 -22.84 33.43 2.32
N PRO A 57 -22.65 33.43 3.67
CA PRO A 57 -21.62 32.63 4.30
C PRO A 57 -21.85 31.13 4.05
N LEU A 58 -23.10 30.66 4.15
CA LEU A 58 -23.42 29.26 3.89
C LEU A 58 -23.04 28.82 2.47
N GLY A 59 -23.37 29.62 1.46
CA GLY A 59 -23.09 29.31 0.06
C GLY A 59 -21.60 29.28 -0.24
N ILE A 60 -20.82 30.18 0.36
CA ILE A 60 -19.36 30.20 0.23
C ILE A 60 -18.75 28.93 0.82
N ASP A 61 -19.13 28.57 2.06
CA ASP A 61 -18.58 27.41 2.75
C ASP A 61 -19.03 26.08 2.15
N LEU A 62 -20.31 25.98 1.76
CA LEU A 62 -20.82 24.83 1.01
C LEU A 62 -20.09 24.71 -0.33
N GLY A 63 -19.80 25.83 -0.99
CA GLY A 63 -18.96 25.88 -2.19
C GLY A 63 -17.58 25.30 -1.94
N ILE A 64 -16.88 25.73 -0.88
CA ILE A 64 -15.56 25.19 -0.50
C ILE A 64 -15.64 23.67 -0.31
N ALA A 65 -16.62 23.19 0.46
CA ALA A 65 -16.80 21.76 0.73
C ALA A 65 -17.09 20.96 -0.54
N VAL A 66 -18.02 21.42 -1.38
CA VAL A 66 -18.43 20.74 -2.62
C VAL A 66 -17.29 20.70 -3.62
N PHE A 67 -16.60 21.82 -3.88
CA PHE A 67 -15.49 21.86 -4.84
C PHE A 67 -14.28 21.07 -4.36
N SER A 68 -14.00 21.04 -3.05
CA SER A 68 -12.95 20.19 -2.47
C SER A 68 -13.29 18.71 -2.57
N ALA A 69 -14.54 18.33 -2.30
CA ALA A 69 -15.02 16.97 -2.47
C ALA A 69 -14.96 16.52 -3.94
N LEU A 70 -15.36 17.41 -4.87
CA LEU A 70 -15.28 17.16 -6.30
C LEU A 70 -13.83 16.95 -6.75
N ASP A 71 -12.88 17.77 -6.28
CA ASP A 71 -11.46 17.59 -6.57
C ASP A 71 -10.94 16.22 -6.08
N ILE A 72 -11.36 15.79 -4.89
CA ILE A 72 -11.04 14.45 -4.36
C ILE A 72 -11.63 13.34 -5.23
N VAL A 73 -12.89 13.46 -5.64
CA VAL A 73 -13.57 12.49 -6.51
C VAL A 73 -12.89 12.41 -7.87
N LEU A 74 -12.60 13.54 -8.50
CA LEU A 74 -11.88 13.62 -9.76
C LEU A 74 -10.46 13.05 -9.65
N ALA A 75 -9.78 13.28 -8.52
CA ALA A 75 -8.53 12.60 -8.22
C ALA A 75 -8.74 11.08 -8.15
N ARG A 76 -9.78 10.59 -7.48
CA ARG A 76 -10.03 9.15 -7.43
C ARG A 76 -10.32 8.54 -8.81
N LEU A 77 -10.96 9.29 -9.71
CA LEU A 77 -11.27 8.87 -11.08
C LEU A 77 -10.09 9.02 -12.06
N GLY A 78 -8.94 9.55 -11.63
CA GLY A 78 -7.79 9.80 -12.51
C GLY A 78 -7.95 11.02 -13.43
N MET A 79 -9.03 11.80 -13.30
CA MET A 79 -9.36 12.97 -14.11
C MET A 79 -9.09 14.28 -13.34
N ARG A 80 -7.88 14.47 -12.83
CA ARG A 80 -7.57 15.64 -11.98
C ARG A 80 -7.60 16.94 -12.78
N LEU A 81 -8.53 17.83 -12.45
CA LEU A 81 -8.57 19.19 -12.96
C LEU A 81 -7.75 20.11 -12.05
N SER A 82 -6.48 20.31 -12.40
CA SER A 82 -5.55 21.13 -11.62
C SER A 82 -6.00 22.59 -11.40
N TRP A 83 -6.94 23.11 -12.17
CA TRP A 83 -7.47 24.46 -12.00
C TRP A 83 -8.63 24.53 -10.99
N LEU A 84 -9.30 23.40 -10.72
CA LEU A 84 -10.44 23.34 -9.80
C LEU A 84 -10.08 23.80 -8.38
N ARG A 85 -8.81 23.60 -7.98
CA ARG A 85 -8.27 24.06 -6.69
C ARG A 85 -8.32 25.57 -6.49
N PHE A 86 -8.36 26.35 -7.57
CA PHE A 86 -8.43 27.80 -7.46
C PHE A 86 -9.80 28.25 -6.94
N ILE A 87 -10.86 27.45 -7.11
CA ILE A 87 -12.20 27.81 -6.65
C ILE A 87 -12.27 27.84 -5.11
N PRO A 88 -11.92 26.77 -4.36
CA PRO A 88 -11.85 26.84 -2.90
C PRO A 88 -10.94 27.97 -2.39
N TRP A 89 -9.81 28.22 -3.05
CA TRP A 89 -8.91 29.32 -2.67
C TRP A 89 -9.54 30.69 -2.85
N ALA A 90 -10.25 30.91 -3.96
CA ALA A 90 -10.98 32.16 -4.21
C ALA A 90 -12.13 32.34 -3.21
N LEU A 91 -12.90 31.29 -2.93
CA LEU A 91 -13.99 31.31 -1.94
C LEU A 91 -13.47 31.59 -0.52
N THR A 92 -12.31 31.04 -0.17
CA THR A 92 -11.62 31.35 1.10
C THR A 92 -11.20 32.80 1.16
N ALA A 93 -10.56 33.31 0.10
CA ALA A 93 -10.15 34.70 0.02
C ALA A 93 -11.37 35.64 0.15
N ALA A 94 -12.50 35.28 -0.47
CA ALA A 94 -13.76 36.00 -0.31
C ALA A 94 -14.28 35.95 1.14
N THR A 95 -14.23 34.79 1.80
CA THR A 95 -14.64 34.65 3.22
C THR A 95 -13.82 35.56 4.13
N VAL A 96 -12.50 35.54 3.97
CA VAL A 96 -11.58 36.39 4.75
C VAL A 96 -11.86 37.86 4.44
N TYR A 97 -12.02 38.22 3.17
CA TYR A 97 -12.34 39.59 2.77
C TYR A 97 -13.63 40.09 3.39
N LEU A 98 -14.71 39.30 3.35
CA LEU A 98 -16.01 39.69 3.93
C LEU A 98 -15.92 39.87 5.45
N ASN A 99 -15.19 38.98 6.14
CA ASN A 99 -14.94 39.13 7.57
C ASN A 99 -14.16 40.42 7.89
N VAL A 100 -13.11 40.72 7.12
CA VAL A 100 -12.32 41.96 7.30
C VAL A 100 -13.14 43.21 6.97
N ALA A 101 -13.86 43.21 5.84
CA ALA A 101 -14.67 44.34 5.39
C ALA A 101 -15.79 44.68 6.38
N ALA A 102 -16.37 43.68 7.04
CA ALA A 102 -17.36 43.89 8.09
C ALA A 102 -16.81 44.72 9.27
N TYR A 103 -15.52 44.61 9.59
CA TYR A 103 -14.88 45.38 10.67
C TYR A 103 -14.31 46.73 10.21
N LEU A 104 -13.91 46.85 8.95
CA LEU A 104 -13.40 48.11 8.42
C LEU A 104 -14.49 49.16 8.17
N ASN A 105 -15.74 48.72 7.93
CA ASN A 105 -16.87 49.60 7.60
C ASN A 105 -17.64 50.13 8.82
N VAL A 106 -17.21 49.85 10.05
CA VAL A 106 -17.85 50.37 11.27
C VAL A 106 -17.38 51.79 11.54
N ALA A 107 -18.30 52.75 11.68
CA ALA A 107 -18.00 54.14 11.98
C ALA A 107 -17.33 54.28 13.36
N GLY A 108 -16.01 54.46 13.41
CA GLY A 108 -15.21 54.55 14.63
C GLY A 108 -13.72 54.31 14.39
N ARG A 109 -12.93 54.18 15.47
CA ARG A 109 -11.53 53.76 15.39
C ARG A 109 -11.50 52.26 15.07
N THR A 110 -10.85 51.86 13.97
CA THR A 110 -10.71 50.46 13.58
C THR A 110 -10.05 49.66 14.70
N ASP A 111 -10.77 48.67 15.23
CA ASP A 111 -10.21 47.69 16.15
C ASP A 111 -9.44 46.64 15.35
N TRP A 112 -8.13 46.86 15.22
CA TRP A 112 -7.22 45.96 14.52
C TRP A 112 -7.16 44.56 15.16
N PHE A 113 -7.40 44.43 16.47
CA PHE A 113 -7.45 43.13 17.11
C PHE A 113 -8.65 42.32 16.60
N ALA A 114 -9.83 42.95 16.54
CA ALA A 114 -11.04 42.31 16.04
C ALA A 114 -10.92 41.91 14.56
N VAL A 115 -10.36 42.80 13.73
CA VAL A 115 -10.07 42.53 12.30
C VAL A 115 -9.19 41.29 12.16
N VAL A 116 -8.06 41.24 12.88
CA VAL A 116 -7.12 40.11 12.80
C VAL A 116 -7.76 38.83 13.32
N ALA A 117 -8.42 38.86 14.48
CA ALA A 117 -9.04 37.69 15.08
C ALA A 117 -10.10 37.06 14.15
N HIS A 118 -10.95 37.88 13.54
CA HIS A 118 -12.03 37.38 12.67
C HIS A 118 -11.57 37.05 11.25
N ALA A 119 -10.40 37.54 10.81
CA ALA A 119 -9.74 37.04 9.61
C ALA A 119 -9.04 35.70 9.85
N LEU A 120 -8.44 35.52 11.03
CA LEU A 120 -7.62 34.35 11.35
C LEU A 120 -8.47 33.09 11.59
N LEU A 121 -9.63 33.22 12.21
CA LEU A 121 -10.51 32.09 12.52
C LEU A 121 -10.96 31.32 11.25
N PRO A 122 -11.52 31.96 10.20
CA PRO A 122 -11.83 31.27 8.94
C PRO A 122 -10.59 30.74 8.22
N LEU A 123 -9.46 31.46 8.29
CA LEU A 123 -8.22 31.01 7.64
C LEU A 123 -7.71 29.70 8.25
N LEU A 124 -7.70 29.60 9.57
CA LEU A 124 -7.31 28.37 10.27
C LEU A 124 -8.23 27.21 9.92
N TRP A 125 -9.54 27.47 9.83
CA TRP A 125 -10.53 26.47 9.43
C TRP A 125 -10.28 25.94 8.02
N VAL A 126 -10.09 26.84 7.05
CA VAL A 126 -9.80 26.44 5.67
C VAL A 126 -8.48 25.69 5.57
N ILE A 127 -7.44 26.14 6.27
CA ILE A 127 -6.15 25.42 6.30
C ILE A 127 -6.36 24.00 6.81
N ALA A 128 -7.15 23.81 7.86
CA ALA A 128 -7.46 22.48 8.39
C ALA A 128 -8.17 21.59 7.36
N ILE A 129 -9.20 22.12 6.68
CA ILE A 129 -9.92 21.41 5.61
C ILE A 129 -8.98 21.08 4.44
N GLU A 130 -8.16 22.04 4.00
CA GLU A 130 -7.24 21.86 2.86
C GLU A 130 -6.16 20.82 3.17
N VAL A 131 -5.64 20.80 4.39
CA VAL A 131 -4.72 19.74 4.86
C VAL A 131 -5.42 18.39 4.83
N GLY A 132 -6.66 18.30 5.35
CA GLY A 132 -7.46 17.07 5.29
C GLY A 132 -7.67 16.59 3.85
N ALA A 133 -8.11 17.48 2.96
CA ALA A 133 -8.28 17.21 1.54
C ALA A 133 -6.97 16.79 0.88
N HIS A 134 -5.85 17.45 1.21
CA HIS A 134 -4.52 17.08 0.74
C HIS A 134 -4.14 15.65 1.13
N VAL A 135 -4.36 15.27 2.39
CA VAL A 135 -4.09 13.91 2.89
C VAL A 135 -4.93 12.88 2.14
N VAL A 136 -6.25 13.11 2.00
CA VAL A 136 -7.15 12.20 1.27
C VAL A 136 -6.71 12.06 -0.20
N ARG A 137 -6.38 13.17 -0.87
CA ARG A 137 -5.87 13.16 -2.26
C ARG A 137 -4.55 12.41 -2.37
N LYS A 138 -3.64 12.63 -1.43
CA LYS A 138 -2.34 11.96 -1.42
C LYS A 138 -2.51 10.47 -1.21
N HIS A 139 -3.39 10.06 -0.31
CA HIS A 139 -3.73 8.66 -0.11
C HIS A 139 -4.33 8.04 -1.37
N ALA A 140 -5.32 8.70 -1.99
CA ALA A 140 -5.92 8.25 -3.23
C ALA A 140 -4.87 8.07 -4.35
N ASP A 141 -3.96 9.02 -4.49
CA ASP A 141 -2.86 8.96 -5.45
C ASP A 141 -1.91 7.78 -5.16
N LEU A 142 -1.55 7.55 -3.90
CA LEU A 142 -0.69 6.43 -3.49
C LEU A 142 -1.35 5.06 -3.69
N THR A 143 -2.68 4.98 -3.62
CA THR A 143 -3.43 3.73 -3.84
C THR A 143 -3.66 3.39 -5.31
N ARG A 144 -3.33 4.30 -6.24
CA ARG A 144 -3.53 4.05 -7.68
C ARG A 144 -2.58 2.97 -8.21
N PRO A 145 -3.08 1.89 -8.84
CA PRO A 145 -2.24 0.80 -9.34
C PRO A 145 -1.37 1.20 -10.54
N ASP A 146 -1.75 2.24 -11.26
CA ASP A 146 -1.08 2.78 -12.45
C ASP A 146 -0.05 3.86 -12.13
N ARG A 147 0.11 4.24 -10.85
CA ARG A 147 1.05 5.27 -10.43
C ARG A 147 2.50 4.88 -10.73
N MET A 148 3.21 5.77 -11.39
CA MET A 148 4.66 5.66 -11.61
C MET A 148 5.40 6.55 -10.60
N ASP A 149 6.42 6.00 -9.95
CA ASP A 149 7.25 6.73 -9.00
C ASP A 149 8.11 7.78 -9.71
N GLY A 150 8.15 8.98 -9.13
CA GLY A 150 9.02 10.04 -9.59
C GLY A 150 10.48 9.78 -9.22
N ILE A 151 11.40 10.14 -10.12
CA ILE A 151 12.83 10.12 -9.82
C ILE A 151 13.17 11.22 -8.80
N ARG A 152 14.05 10.90 -7.83
CA ARG A 152 14.52 11.86 -6.83
C ARG A 152 15.07 13.14 -7.48
N ARG A 153 14.60 14.30 -7.01
CA ARG A 153 15.03 15.63 -7.51
C ARG A 153 16.55 15.83 -7.42
N SER A 154 17.20 15.30 -6.38
CA SER A 154 18.67 15.38 -6.23
C SER A 154 19.42 14.73 -7.40
N ARG A 155 18.90 13.65 -7.98
CA ARG A 155 19.54 12.96 -9.11
C ARG A 155 19.46 13.79 -10.40
N TRP A 156 18.39 14.56 -10.57
CA TRP A 156 18.28 15.50 -11.69
C TRP A 156 19.38 16.56 -11.66
N LEU A 157 19.79 17.01 -10.48
CA LEU A 157 20.88 17.96 -10.31
C LEU A 157 22.26 17.30 -10.47
N LEU A 158 22.48 16.15 -9.83
CA LEU A 158 23.80 15.50 -9.76
C LEU A 158 24.16 14.69 -11.02
N ALA A 159 23.16 14.17 -11.75
CA ALA A 159 23.36 13.30 -12.90
C ALA A 159 22.23 13.45 -13.93
N PRO A 160 22.06 14.62 -14.56
CA PRO A 160 20.92 14.91 -15.44
C PRO A 160 20.81 13.95 -16.62
N LEU A 161 21.92 13.71 -17.35
CA LEU A 161 21.90 12.84 -18.54
C LEU A 161 21.56 11.38 -18.20
N ALA A 162 22.15 10.85 -17.13
CA ALA A 162 21.85 9.50 -16.66
C ALA A 162 20.39 9.40 -16.15
N THR A 163 19.87 10.48 -15.57
CA THR A 163 18.49 10.57 -15.10
C THR A 163 17.49 10.58 -16.25
N VAL A 164 17.75 11.32 -17.33
CA VAL A 164 16.92 11.29 -18.55
C VAL A 164 16.89 9.91 -19.18
N SER A 165 18.04 9.22 -19.28
CA SER A 165 18.12 7.84 -19.78
C SER A 165 17.30 6.87 -18.93
N LEU A 166 17.38 6.98 -17.59
CA LEU A 166 16.62 6.17 -16.64
C LEU A 166 15.11 6.45 -16.77
N TRP A 167 14.72 7.72 -16.76
CA TRP A 167 13.32 8.16 -16.92
C TRP A 167 12.71 7.64 -18.21
N ARG A 168 13.41 7.82 -19.34
CA ARG A 168 12.94 7.34 -20.65
C ARG A 168 12.67 5.83 -20.63
N ARG A 169 13.49 5.04 -19.93
CA ARG A 169 13.26 3.60 -19.81
C ARG A 169 12.12 3.27 -18.86
N MET A 170 12.02 3.94 -17.73
CA MET A 170 10.86 3.78 -16.84
C MET A 170 9.54 3.98 -17.61
N VAL A 171 9.49 5.03 -18.45
CA VAL A 171 8.33 5.32 -19.31
C VAL A 171 8.14 4.26 -20.40
N LEU A 172 9.18 3.91 -21.15
CA LEU A 172 9.05 2.98 -22.29
C LEU A 172 8.79 1.52 -21.89
N TRP A 173 9.22 1.12 -20.70
CA TRP A 173 9.15 -0.26 -20.20
C TRP A 173 8.11 -0.41 -19.09
N GLU A 174 7.33 0.65 -18.84
CA GLU A 174 6.37 0.74 -17.74
C GLU A 174 6.92 0.30 -16.37
N VAL A 175 8.19 0.60 -16.09
CA VAL A 175 8.80 0.32 -14.79
C VAL A 175 8.32 1.37 -13.79
N ARG A 176 7.25 1.03 -13.07
CA ARG A 176 6.55 1.94 -12.16
C ARG A 176 7.31 2.25 -10.86
N SER A 177 8.24 1.39 -10.45
CA SER A 177 9.00 1.51 -9.20
C SER A 177 10.38 2.11 -9.46
N TYR A 178 10.71 3.20 -8.75
CA TYR A 178 12.01 3.84 -8.87
C TYR A 178 13.18 2.97 -8.36
N PRO A 179 13.09 2.30 -7.19
CA PRO A 179 14.10 1.35 -6.76
C PRO A 179 14.33 0.20 -7.76
N ASP A 180 13.27 -0.33 -8.35
CA ASP A 180 13.37 -1.41 -9.33
C ASP A 180 14.07 -0.93 -10.60
N ALA A 181 13.75 0.27 -11.08
CA ALA A 181 14.42 0.89 -12.22
C ALA A 181 15.93 1.08 -11.97
N LEU A 182 16.31 1.45 -10.73
CA LEU A 182 17.73 1.53 -10.35
C LEU A 182 18.39 0.15 -10.30
N GLY A 183 17.69 -0.87 -9.81
CA GLY A 183 18.15 -2.26 -9.81
C GLY A 183 18.44 -2.74 -11.23
N GLN A 184 17.48 -2.55 -12.14
CA GLN A 184 17.62 -2.90 -13.56
C GLN A 184 18.77 -2.14 -14.24
N GLU A 185 18.97 -0.85 -13.92
CA GLU A 185 20.10 -0.09 -14.47
C GLU A 185 21.45 -0.64 -13.98
N ARG A 186 21.52 -1.03 -12.70
CA ARG A 186 22.72 -1.67 -12.15
C ARG A 186 22.99 -3.01 -12.81
N GLU A 187 21.99 -3.87 -12.93
CA GLU A 187 22.12 -5.18 -13.58
C GLU A 187 22.59 -5.03 -15.03
N ARG A 188 22.05 -4.05 -15.75
CA ARG A 188 22.49 -3.73 -17.10
C ARG A 188 23.96 -3.31 -17.16
N ILE A 189 24.42 -2.48 -16.23
CA ILE A 189 25.84 -2.08 -16.18
C ILE A 189 26.72 -3.32 -15.95
N LEU A 190 26.34 -4.20 -15.03
CA LEU A 190 27.06 -5.45 -14.76
C LEU A 190 27.09 -6.37 -15.98
N ALA A 191 25.94 -6.59 -16.64
CA ALA A 191 25.85 -7.41 -17.84
C ALA A 191 26.69 -6.84 -19.00
N LYS A 192 26.77 -5.51 -19.12
CA LYS A 192 27.65 -4.86 -20.09
C LYS A 192 29.12 -5.15 -19.77
N THR A 193 29.52 -5.01 -18.51
CA THR A 193 30.91 -5.29 -18.07
C THR A 193 31.28 -6.74 -18.35
N GLU A 194 30.39 -7.69 -18.03
CA GLU A 194 30.62 -9.11 -18.30
C GLU A 194 30.77 -9.44 -19.79
N LEU A 195 29.98 -8.81 -20.67
CA LEU A 195 30.17 -8.92 -22.11
C LEU A 195 31.50 -8.31 -22.56
N GLN A 196 31.95 -7.23 -21.92
CA GLN A 196 33.26 -6.63 -22.18
C GLN A 196 34.40 -7.52 -21.69
N ASP A 197 34.24 -8.22 -20.58
CA ASP A 197 35.24 -9.16 -20.06
C ASP A 197 35.36 -10.38 -20.99
N ARG A 198 34.24 -10.90 -21.50
CA ARG A 198 34.24 -12.08 -22.39
C ARG A 198 34.76 -11.77 -23.81
N TYR A 199 34.35 -10.65 -24.39
CA TYR A 199 34.60 -10.35 -25.80
C TYR A 199 35.55 -9.16 -26.04
N GLY A 200 35.95 -8.47 -24.97
CA GLY A 200 36.77 -7.26 -25.03
C GLY A 200 35.99 -6.03 -25.50
N ARG A 201 36.73 -5.00 -25.93
CA ARG A 201 36.15 -3.72 -26.41
C ARG A 201 35.20 -3.86 -27.60
N LEU A 202 35.38 -4.90 -28.43
CA LEU A 202 34.56 -5.19 -29.62
C LEU A 202 33.37 -6.12 -29.33
N TRP A 203 32.93 -6.23 -28.07
CA TRP A 203 31.82 -7.12 -27.69
C TRP A 203 30.55 -6.96 -28.52
N ARG A 204 30.23 -5.75 -29.00
CA ARG A 204 29.03 -5.50 -29.84
C ARG A 204 29.07 -6.20 -31.19
N TRP A 205 30.26 -6.55 -31.66
CA TRP A 205 30.51 -7.24 -32.92
C TRP A 205 30.72 -8.74 -32.71
N LYS A 206 31.35 -9.13 -31.60
CA LYS A 206 31.67 -10.53 -31.27
C LYS A 206 30.55 -11.28 -30.54
N ALA A 207 29.73 -10.59 -29.75
CA ALA A 207 28.62 -11.21 -29.03
C ALA A 207 27.56 -11.72 -30.00
N THR A 208 26.98 -12.86 -29.67
CA THR A 208 25.93 -13.50 -30.48
C THR A 208 24.71 -12.58 -30.61
N ARG A 209 23.88 -12.82 -31.64
CA ARG A 209 22.63 -12.06 -31.81
C ARG A 209 21.72 -12.20 -30.59
N ARG A 210 21.68 -13.40 -29.98
CA ARG A 210 20.91 -13.70 -28.77
C ARG A 210 21.40 -12.89 -27.58
N GLU A 211 22.70 -12.88 -27.29
CA GLU A 211 23.26 -12.09 -26.18
C GLU A 211 23.00 -10.59 -26.39
N ARG A 212 23.18 -10.07 -27.61
CA ARG A 212 22.88 -8.66 -27.88
C ARG A 212 21.39 -8.33 -27.71
N ALA A 213 20.50 -9.26 -28.06
CA ALA A 213 19.06 -9.10 -27.85
C ALA A 213 18.73 -9.09 -26.35
N LEU A 214 19.21 -10.08 -25.59
CA LEU A 214 19.00 -10.17 -24.14
C LEU A 214 19.55 -8.93 -23.40
N TYR A 215 20.68 -8.39 -23.84
CA TYR A 215 21.27 -7.19 -23.22
C TYR A 215 20.42 -5.95 -23.51
N ARG A 216 19.91 -5.82 -24.74
CA ARG A 216 18.98 -4.74 -25.09
C ARG A 216 17.66 -4.87 -24.33
N LEU A 217 17.24 -6.10 -24.06
CA LEU A 217 16.03 -6.43 -23.31
C LEU A 217 16.19 -6.26 -21.79
N GLY A 218 17.42 -6.11 -21.29
CA GLY A 218 17.68 -6.09 -19.85
C GLY A 218 17.51 -7.45 -19.16
N GLU A 219 17.34 -8.53 -19.94
CA GLU A 219 17.13 -9.90 -19.44
C GLU A 219 18.44 -10.69 -19.26
N LEU A 220 19.56 -10.08 -19.65
CA LEU A 220 20.88 -10.69 -19.53
C LEU A 220 21.32 -10.68 -18.06
N THR A 221 20.95 -11.74 -17.34
CA THR A 221 21.33 -11.95 -15.95
C THR A 221 22.74 -12.55 -15.89
N PRO A 222 23.63 -12.11 -14.98
CA PRO A 222 25.01 -12.60 -14.88
C PRO A 222 25.16 -14.11 -14.62
N LYS A 223 24.07 -14.79 -14.26
CA LYS A 223 24.04 -16.26 -14.10
C LYS A 223 23.87 -17.05 -15.41
N HIS A 224 23.54 -16.40 -16.52
CA HIS A 224 23.40 -17.07 -17.82
C HIS A 224 24.73 -17.27 -18.56
N THR A 225 25.84 -16.98 -17.89
CA THR A 225 27.22 -17.08 -18.40
C THR A 225 27.93 -18.36 -17.96
N GLU A 226 27.24 -19.30 -17.32
CA GLU A 226 27.72 -20.67 -17.36
C GLU A 226 27.57 -21.18 -18.78
N THR A 227 28.67 -21.09 -19.52
CA THR A 227 28.90 -21.70 -20.81
C THR A 227 28.29 -23.11 -20.83
N PRO A 228 27.45 -23.47 -21.81
CA PRO A 228 27.09 -24.87 -22.02
C PRO A 228 28.28 -25.59 -22.66
N LEU A 229 29.31 -25.84 -21.85
CA LEU A 229 30.46 -26.66 -22.16
C LEU A 229 30.69 -27.57 -20.95
N ALA A 230 29.76 -28.49 -20.76
CA ALA A 230 29.95 -29.69 -19.96
C ALA A 230 29.13 -30.84 -20.56
N VAL A 231 29.79 -31.54 -21.48
CA VAL A 231 29.72 -32.99 -21.72
C VAL A 231 28.35 -33.56 -22.10
N ALA A 232 28.23 -33.88 -23.40
CA ALA A 232 27.44 -35.01 -23.85
C ALA A 232 27.94 -36.27 -23.14
N VAL A 233 27.23 -36.70 -22.10
CA VAL A 233 27.32 -38.06 -21.56
C VAL A 233 26.43 -38.93 -22.44
N PRO A 234 26.93 -40.04 -23.01
CA PRO A 234 26.11 -40.92 -23.83
C PRO A 234 24.99 -41.55 -23.00
N GLU A 235 23.86 -41.76 -23.67
CA GLU A 235 22.60 -42.28 -23.15
C GLU A 235 22.75 -43.49 -22.22
N THR A 236 22.09 -43.45 -21.06
CA THR A 236 21.43 -44.63 -20.53
C THR A 236 19.94 -44.45 -20.75
N GLN A 237 19.43 -45.10 -21.79
CA GLN A 237 18.02 -45.17 -22.12
C GLN A 237 17.24 -45.73 -20.93
N ARG A 238 16.48 -44.89 -20.24
CA ARG A 238 15.40 -45.34 -19.35
C ARG A 238 14.11 -45.26 -20.16
N ALA A 239 13.51 -46.43 -20.35
CA ALA A 239 12.41 -46.72 -21.27
C ALA A 239 11.28 -45.68 -21.27
N ALA A 240 10.84 -45.32 -22.48
CA ALA A 240 9.73 -44.44 -22.74
C ALA A 240 8.38 -45.08 -22.43
N LEU A 241 7.48 -44.30 -21.84
CA LEU A 241 6.03 -44.55 -21.78
C LEU A 241 5.32 -43.56 -22.74
N PRO A 242 4.19 -43.94 -23.36
CA PRO A 242 3.61 -43.37 -24.59
C PRO A 242 3.01 -41.95 -24.47
N PRO A 243 2.72 -41.27 -25.61
CA PRO A 243 2.42 -39.83 -25.66
C PRO A 243 1.01 -39.47 -25.17
N ALA A 244 0.88 -38.24 -24.66
CA ALA A 244 -0.37 -37.65 -24.17
C ALA A 244 -1.27 -37.08 -25.30
N PRO A 245 -2.61 -37.10 -25.15
CA PRO A 245 -3.55 -36.36 -26.02
C PRO A 245 -3.66 -34.85 -25.64
N PRO A 246 -4.21 -34.00 -26.53
CA PRO A 246 -3.84 -32.58 -26.66
C PRO A 246 -4.61 -31.60 -25.75
N LYS A 247 -4.01 -30.42 -25.53
CA LYS A 247 -4.56 -29.30 -24.73
C LYS A 247 -5.59 -28.44 -25.50
N ARG A 248 -6.65 -28.00 -24.82
CA ARG A 248 -7.34 -26.70 -25.04
C ARG A 248 -8.05 -26.23 -23.74
N PRO A 249 -8.52 -24.95 -23.63
CA PRO A 249 -8.09 -24.06 -22.55
C PRO A 249 -9.22 -23.65 -21.59
N THR A 250 -8.84 -22.83 -20.59
CA THR A 250 -9.62 -21.76 -19.91
C THR A 250 -10.06 -21.95 -18.44
N ARG A 251 -10.03 -20.79 -17.78
CA ARG A 251 -10.60 -20.33 -16.49
C ARG A 251 -9.89 -20.73 -15.19
N LYS A 252 -9.24 -19.73 -14.58
CA LYS A 252 -8.97 -19.66 -13.13
C LYS A 252 -10.31 -19.71 -12.38
N PRO A 253 -10.58 -20.69 -11.50
CA PRO A 253 -11.65 -20.58 -10.53
C PRO A 253 -11.15 -19.98 -9.21
N LYS A 254 -12.09 -19.36 -8.51
CA LYS A 254 -12.04 -18.83 -7.15
C LYS A 254 -11.28 -19.73 -6.16
N ARG A 255 -10.68 -19.07 -5.17
CA ARG A 255 -10.12 -19.61 -3.92
C ARG A 255 -11.00 -20.74 -3.37
N ALA A 256 -10.63 -21.99 -3.65
CA ALA A 256 -11.24 -23.16 -3.05
C ALA A 256 -10.60 -23.38 -1.68
N GLN A 257 -11.44 -23.51 -0.66
CA GLN A 257 -11.02 -23.98 0.66
C GLN A 257 -10.44 -25.38 0.47
N THR A 258 -9.17 -25.55 0.83
CA THR A 258 -8.51 -26.86 0.84
C THR A 258 -9.27 -27.78 1.80
N PRO A 259 -9.60 -29.03 1.43
CA PRO A 259 -10.13 -30.01 2.37
C PRO A 259 -9.21 -30.11 3.58
N PRO A 260 -9.73 -30.25 4.82
CA PRO A 260 -8.88 -30.43 5.98
C PRO A 260 -7.94 -31.63 5.75
N PRO A 261 -6.66 -31.52 6.12
CA PRO A 261 -5.71 -32.62 5.98
C PRO A 261 -6.27 -33.89 6.63
N ASN A 262 -6.21 -35.03 5.94
CA ASN A 262 -6.60 -36.30 6.53
C ASN A 262 -5.67 -36.62 7.71
N VAL A 263 -6.25 -36.73 8.91
CA VAL A 263 -5.55 -37.02 10.18
C VAL A 263 -6.02 -38.35 10.80
N GLY A 264 -6.74 -39.18 10.03
CA GLY A 264 -7.25 -40.47 10.52
C GLY A 264 -6.17 -41.42 11.00
N ASP A 265 -5.00 -41.39 10.36
CA ASP A 265 -3.78 -42.12 10.69
C ASP A 265 -3.11 -41.67 12.02
N LEU A 266 -3.47 -40.48 12.52
CA LEU A 266 -2.87 -39.87 13.70
C LEU A 266 -3.83 -39.81 14.90
N LEU A 267 -5.12 -40.13 14.71
CA LEU A 267 -6.12 -40.14 15.77
C LEU A 267 -5.79 -41.11 16.93
N PRO A 268 -5.40 -42.37 16.70
CA PRO A 268 -5.07 -43.29 17.80
C PRO A 268 -3.92 -42.75 18.67
N ILE A 269 -2.85 -42.27 18.03
CA ILE A 269 -1.69 -41.68 18.73
C ILE A 269 -2.07 -40.37 19.41
N GLY A 270 -2.88 -39.53 18.75
CA GLY A 270 -3.37 -38.27 19.28
C GLY A 270 -4.22 -38.44 20.54
N ARG A 271 -5.02 -39.52 20.63
CA ARG A 271 -5.80 -39.85 21.83
C ARG A 271 -4.91 -40.24 23.00
N HIS A 272 -3.91 -41.10 22.79
CA HIS A 272 -2.96 -41.45 23.85
C HIS A 272 -2.20 -40.22 24.34
N VAL A 273 -1.68 -39.39 23.43
CA VAL A 273 -0.96 -38.15 23.80
C VAL A 273 -1.87 -37.16 24.53
N ALA A 274 -3.14 -37.03 24.13
CA ALA A 274 -4.09 -36.17 24.82
C ALA A 274 -4.41 -36.68 26.24
N ALA A 275 -4.56 -38.00 26.41
CA ALA A 275 -4.76 -38.63 27.71
C ALA A 275 -3.54 -38.44 28.63
N ASP A 276 -2.33 -38.59 28.10
CA ASP A 276 -1.10 -38.38 28.87
C ASP A 276 -0.93 -36.92 29.31
N LEU A 277 -1.23 -35.96 28.42
CA LEU A 277 -1.22 -34.53 28.76
C LEU A 277 -2.27 -34.19 29.82
N LEU A 278 -3.47 -34.79 29.74
CA LEU A 278 -4.51 -34.62 30.75
C LEU A 278 -4.07 -35.19 32.11
N ALA A 279 -3.47 -36.39 32.12
CA ALA A 279 -2.96 -37.03 33.33
C ALA A 279 -1.82 -36.23 33.99
N GLN A 280 -1.04 -35.50 33.19
CA GLN A 280 0.04 -34.62 33.64
C GLN A 280 -0.46 -33.22 34.05
N GLY A 281 -1.75 -32.91 33.86
CA GLY A 281 -2.32 -31.58 34.12
C GLY A 281 -1.92 -30.51 33.09
N ASP A 282 -1.39 -30.93 31.95
CA ASP A 282 -0.89 -30.05 30.90
C ASP A 282 -1.99 -29.60 29.93
N PRO A 283 -1.93 -28.35 29.43
CA PRO A 283 -2.94 -27.85 28.50
C PRO A 283 -2.78 -28.47 27.11
N LEU A 284 -3.91 -28.96 26.57
CA LEU A 284 -3.98 -29.50 25.20
C LEU A 284 -3.86 -28.38 24.15
N THR A 285 -2.61 -28.10 23.76
CA THR A 285 -2.26 -27.11 22.74
C THR A 285 -1.64 -27.77 21.51
N ARG A 286 -1.70 -27.09 20.36
CA ARG A 286 -1.18 -27.59 19.07
C ARG A 286 0.31 -27.92 19.16
N ASP A 287 1.08 -27.05 19.81
CA ASP A 287 2.53 -27.15 19.84
C ASP A 287 2.96 -28.29 20.78
N ARG A 288 2.32 -28.46 21.94
CA ARG A 288 2.53 -29.62 22.83
C ARG A 288 2.17 -30.94 22.16
N LEU A 289 1.04 -30.99 21.44
CA LEU A 289 0.62 -32.17 20.69
C LEU A 289 1.64 -32.55 19.61
N ARG A 290 2.17 -31.56 18.87
CA ARG A 290 3.23 -31.77 17.87
C ARG A 290 4.52 -32.26 18.51
N ASP A 291 4.93 -31.69 19.63
CA ASP A 291 6.20 -32.01 20.28
C ASP A 291 6.16 -33.41 20.93
N ALA A 292 5.01 -33.80 21.51
CA ALA A 292 4.79 -35.14 22.04
C ALA A 292 4.66 -36.23 20.95
N ILE A 293 4.11 -35.90 19.77
CA ILE A 293 4.13 -36.83 18.62
C ILE A 293 5.56 -36.99 18.08
N ARG A 294 6.36 -35.92 18.10
CA ARG A 294 7.77 -35.94 17.70
C ARG A 294 8.64 -36.76 18.64
N SER A 295 8.40 -36.70 19.96
CA SER A 295 9.15 -37.53 20.92
C SER A 295 8.88 -39.03 20.75
N ARG A 296 7.75 -39.41 20.12
CA ARG A 296 7.38 -40.78 19.75
C ARG A 296 7.86 -41.21 18.35
N GLY A 297 8.79 -40.45 17.75
CA GLY A 297 9.43 -40.80 16.47
C GLY A 297 8.61 -40.49 15.22
N ARG A 298 7.51 -39.73 15.32
CA ARG A 298 6.67 -39.33 14.17
C ARG A 298 6.76 -37.82 13.95
N SER A 299 7.08 -37.38 12.73
CA SER A 299 7.04 -35.95 12.38
C SER A 299 5.68 -35.55 11.80
N ILE A 300 5.06 -34.50 12.36
CA ILE A 300 3.78 -33.94 11.88
C ILE A 300 3.95 -32.48 11.46
N SER A 301 3.31 -32.07 10.37
CA SER A 301 3.29 -30.66 9.95
C SER A 301 2.39 -29.82 10.85
N THR A 302 2.64 -28.50 10.90
CA THR A 302 1.86 -27.55 11.71
C THR A 302 0.38 -27.57 11.36
N ASP A 303 0.04 -27.72 10.07
CA ASP A 303 -1.34 -27.76 9.59
C ASP A 303 -2.05 -29.06 10.01
N ARG A 304 -1.35 -30.20 9.94
CA ARG A 304 -1.88 -31.50 10.40
C ARG A 304 -2.05 -31.53 11.93
N ALA A 305 -1.14 -30.90 12.68
CA ALA A 305 -1.27 -30.76 14.13
C ALA A 305 -2.48 -29.88 14.53
N GLY A 306 -2.74 -28.81 13.76
CA GLY A 306 -3.93 -27.99 13.93
C GLY A 306 -5.23 -28.75 13.66
N ALA A 307 -5.27 -29.52 12.57
CA ALA A 307 -6.41 -30.37 12.22
C ALA A 307 -6.67 -31.48 13.26
N LEU A 308 -5.60 -32.11 13.77
CA LEU A 308 -5.69 -33.13 14.82
C LEU A 308 -6.21 -32.55 16.14
N LEU A 309 -5.71 -31.38 16.56
CA LEU A 309 -6.20 -30.68 17.75
C LEU A 309 -7.69 -30.33 17.63
N ALA A 310 -8.10 -29.81 16.47
CA ALA A 310 -9.50 -29.48 16.22
C ALA A 310 -10.39 -30.72 16.31
N ARG A 311 -9.91 -31.87 15.81
CA ARG A 311 -10.63 -33.14 15.88
C ARG A 311 -10.73 -33.70 17.30
N LEU A 312 -9.64 -33.66 18.07
CA LEU A 312 -9.62 -34.09 19.48
C LEU A 312 -10.51 -33.21 20.37
N LYS A 313 -10.57 -31.90 20.11
CA LYS A 313 -11.49 -30.98 20.83
C LYS A 313 -12.95 -31.20 20.44
N ALA A 314 -13.22 -31.55 19.18
CA ALA A 314 -14.57 -31.82 18.68
C ALA A 314 -15.13 -33.17 19.19
N GLU A 315 -14.28 -34.16 19.44
CA GLU A 315 -14.70 -35.49 19.93
C GLU A 315 -14.95 -35.52 21.46
N GLY A 316 -14.47 -34.54 22.23
CA GLY A 316 -14.63 -34.50 23.69
C GLY A 316 -13.91 -35.67 24.41
N PRO A 317 -13.82 -35.67 25.75
CA PRO A 317 -13.19 -36.75 26.49
C PRO A 317 -14.12 -37.97 26.55
N ALA A 318 -14.18 -38.74 25.46
CA ALA A 318 -14.91 -40.00 25.40
C ALA A 318 -13.95 -41.19 25.64
N ALA A 319 -14.23 -41.88 26.75
CA ALA A 319 -13.86 -43.24 27.17
C ALA A 319 -12.78 -44.00 26.38
N VAL A 320 -11.73 -44.38 27.12
CA VAL A 320 -10.79 -45.46 26.80
C VAL A 320 -11.58 -46.73 26.44
N PRO A 321 -11.37 -47.36 25.27
CA PRO A 321 -11.86 -48.70 25.05
C PRO A 321 -11.01 -49.67 25.89
N GLU A 322 -11.64 -50.32 26.86
CA GLU A 322 -11.10 -51.50 27.52
C GLU A 322 -10.94 -52.65 26.51
N GLY A 323 -9.86 -53.40 26.65
CA GLY A 323 -9.68 -54.71 26.03
C GLY A 323 -8.49 -54.76 25.08
N GLU A 324 -7.34 -55.23 25.58
CA GLU A 324 -6.89 -56.60 25.28
C GLU A 324 -5.68 -56.93 26.19
N ALA A 325 -5.96 -57.68 27.26
CA ALA A 325 -4.96 -58.43 28.01
C ALA A 325 -5.19 -59.91 27.70
N ALA A 326 -4.31 -60.48 26.88
CA ALA A 326 -3.87 -61.87 26.88
C ALA A 326 -2.66 -61.99 25.94
#